data_AF-A0A646HIB4-F1
#
_entry.id   AF-A0A646HIB4-F1
#
_cell.length_a   1.000
_cell.length_b   1.000
_cell.length_c   1.000
_cell.angle_alpha   90.00
_cell.angle_beta   90.00
_cell.angle_gamma   90.00
#
_symmetry.space_group_name_H-M   'P 1'
#
loop_
_entity.id
_entity.type
_entity.pdbx_description
1 polymer ?
#
loop_
_entity_poly.entity_id
_entity_poly.type
_entity_poly.pdbx_seq_one_letter_code
_entity_poly.pdbx_strand_id
1 'polypeptide(L)'
;MANFIDKKVGALKLKNSSWTVCSLECYYKATPNGEAKRVGSTSNITKGKSNVLRLSELGIPNGVLVTAFSNVKAGKDSHSEDWVVYDIDSNSTAVYELSGTTLSNSTKFIKVIEEDLYEEVGINQIKLSNQSGTSCALECYYKTNKGDAPKRVGATGHFTVGFSKTLGLEDLDIPENAWVTAFANVMAGADDHGSTWFRYKKGTNKVACYTISGVVNFTSIAFNKVE
;
A
#
# COMPACT_ATOMS: atom_id res chain seq x y z
N MET A 1 -26.72 9.43 2.39
CA MET A 1 -27.03 9.02 3.78
C MET A 1 -26.00 7.97 4.09
N ALA A 2 -25.14 8.24 5.08
CA ALA A 2 -24.03 7.36 5.37
C ALA A 2 -24.53 5.97 5.77
N ASN A 3 -23.91 4.95 5.19
CA ASN A 3 -24.15 3.56 5.51
C ASN A 3 -22.95 3.02 6.30
N PHE A 4 -23.21 2.19 7.32
CA PHE A 4 -22.18 1.63 8.18
C PHE A 4 -22.15 0.12 8.01
N ILE A 5 -21.02 -0.37 7.52
CA ILE A 5 -20.77 -1.78 7.29
C ILE A 5 -19.97 -2.29 8.48
N ASP A 6 -20.56 -3.20 9.26
CA ASP A 6 -19.91 -3.84 10.40
C ASP A 6 -18.90 -4.91 9.93
N LYS A 7 -17.83 -4.43 9.30
CA LYS A 7 -16.68 -5.21 8.85
C LYS A 7 -15.41 -4.45 9.22
N LYS A 8 -14.44 -5.20 9.73
CA LYS A 8 -13.13 -4.71 10.15
C LYS A 8 -12.11 -4.85 9.03
N VAL A 9 -11.41 -3.78 8.70
CA VAL A 9 -10.42 -3.77 7.61
C VAL A 9 -9.11 -3.11 8.03
N GLY A 10 -7.99 -3.56 7.48
CA GLY A 10 -6.67 -2.94 7.66
C GLY A 10 -6.24 -2.06 6.50
N ALA A 11 -6.94 -2.13 5.36
CA ALA A 11 -6.61 -1.39 4.14
C ALA A 11 -7.86 -0.98 3.34
N LEU A 12 -7.67 0.03 2.48
CA LEU A 12 -8.64 0.47 1.48
C LEU A 12 -8.06 0.22 0.09
N LYS A 13 -8.88 -0.20 -0.87
CA LYS A 13 -8.49 -0.36 -2.27
C LYS A 13 -9.42 0.44 -3.15
N LEU A 14 -8.86 1.19 -4.09
CA LEU A 14 -9.65 1.94 -5.07
C LEU A 14 -9.32 1.45 -6.47
N LYS A 15 -10.33 0.95 -7.17
CA LYS A 15 -10.29 0.70 -8.60
C LYS A 15 -10.76 1.94 -9.34
N ASN A 16 -9.94 2.47 -10.25
CA ASN A 16 -10.35 3.58 -11.08
C ASN A 16 -10.90 3.07 -12.42
N SER A 17 -12.22 3.06 -12.55
CA SER A 17 -12.92 2.78 -13.81
C SER A 17 -13.39 4.06 -14.52
N SER A 18 -13.13 5.23 -13.93
CA SER A 18 -13.49 6.53 -14.49
C SER A 18 -12.50 6.99 -15.57
N TRP A 19 -12.92 7.96 -16.39
CA TRP A 19 -12.05 8.63 -17.35
C TRP A 19 -11.23 9.76 -16.70
N THR A 20 -10.55 9.45 -15.59
CA THR A 20 -9.74 10.43 -14.83
C THR A 20 -8.44 9.80 -14.35
N VAL A 21 -7.53 10.64 -13.84
CA VAL A 21 -6.43 10.22 -12.96
C VAL A 21 -6.78 10.65 -11.54
N CYS A 22 -6.73 9.72 -10.59
CA CYS A 22 -7.03 10.00 -9.20
C CYS A 22 -5.98 9.40 -8.26
N SER A 23 -6.02 9.75 -6.97
CA SER A 23 -5.37 8.97 -5.91
C SER A 23 -6.41 8.56 -4.86
N LEU A 24 -6.15 7.48 -4.15
CA LEU A 24 -6.95 7.05 -3.00
C LEU A 24 -6.40 7.71 -1.74
N GLU A 25 -7.27 8.38 -0.99
CA GLU A 25 -7.02 8.87 0.36
C GLU A 25 -8.00 8.23 1.34
N CYS A 26 -7.65 8.22 2.62
CA CYS A 26 -8.55 7.79 3.68
C CYS A 26 -9.35 8.99 4.20
N TYR A 27 -10.68 8.86 4.18
CA TYR A 27 -11.56 9.64 5.05
C TYR A 27 -11.78 8.85 6.33
N TYR A 28 -11.53 9.44 7.49
CA TYR A 28 -11.81 8.80 8.77
C TYR A 28 -12.57 9.72 9.73
N LYS A 29 -13.38 9.12 10.61
CA LYS A 29 -14.07 9.82 11.70
C LYS A 29 -14.24 8.91 12.91
N ALA A 30 -14.21 9.48 14.11
CA ALA A 30 -14.32 8.72 15.36
C ALA A 30 -15.73 8.17 15.61
N THR A 31 -16.77 8.84 15.09
CA THR A 31 -18.17 8.48 15.32
C THR A 31 -19.01 8.69 14.05
N PRO A 32 -20.17 8.02 13.89
CA PRO A 32 -21.08 8.21 12.76
C PRO A 32 -21.41 9.66 12.40
N ASN A 33 -21.60 10.51 13.42
CA ASN A 33 -21.96 11.93 13.26
C ASN A 33 -20.75 12.88 13.36
N GLY A 34 -19.53 12.33 13.46
CA GLY A 34 -18.32 13.12 13.60
C GLY A 34 -17.88 13.74 12.27
N GLU A 35 -17.08 14.80 12.35
CA GLU A 35 -16.44 15.40 11.19
C GLU A 35 -15.38 14.44 10.61
N ALA A 36 -15.39 14.28 9.29
CA ALA A 36 -14.43 13.44 8.58
C ALA A 36 -13.12 14.20 8.34
N LYS A 37 -11.99 13.53 8.57
CA LYS A 37 -10.65 14.02 8.29
C LYS A 37 -10.02 13.22 7.15
N ARG A 38 -9.23 13.93 6.33
CA ARG A 38 -8.43 13.37 5.23
C ARG A 38 -7.04 13.00 5.72
N VAL A 39 -6.56 11.82 5.33
CA VAL A 39 -5.18 11.41 5.60
C VAL A 39 -4.71 10.36 4.61
N GLY A 40 -3.41 10.36 4.36
CA GLY A 40 -2.77 9.44 3.43
C GLY A 40 -3.13 9.72 1.97
N SER A 41 -2.29 9.23 1.07
CA SER A 41 -2.61 9.19 -0.35
C SER A 41 -1.82 8.06 -0.99
N THR A 42 -2.45 7.33 -1.90
CA THR A 42 -1.71 6.45 -2.81
C THR A 42 -1.04 7.26 -3.91
N SER A 43 -0.17 6.62 -4.69
CA SER A 43 0.21 7.13 -6.01
C SER A 43 -0.99 7.24 -6.95
N ASN A 44 -0.77 7.87 -8.11
CA ASN A 44 -1.81 8.07 -9.12
C ASN A 44 -2.34 6.74 -9.69
N ILE A 45 -3.66 6.65 -9.77
CA ILE A 45 -4.43 5.53 -10.30
C ILE A 45 -5.01 5.99 -11.64
N THR A 46 -4.48 5.46 -12.74
CA THR A 46 -5.04 5.66 -14.08
C THR A 46 -6.20 4.70 -14.34
N LYS A 47 -6.99 4.96 -15.39
CA LYS A 47 -8.14 4.13 -15.75
C LYS A 47 -7.75 2.66 -15.91
N GLY A 48 -8.56 1.77 -15.34
CA GLY A 48 -8.36 0.33 -15.35
C GLY A 48 -7.37 -0.19 -14.32
N LYS A 49 -6.76 0.70 -13.51
CA LYS A 49 -5.81 0.33 -12.45
C LYS A 49 -6.46 0.45 -11.07
N SER A 50 -5.77 -0.07 -10.07
CA SER A 50 -6.16 0.06 -8.66
C SER A 50 -4.95 0.17 -7.77
N ASN A 51 -5.06 0.96 -6.69
CA ASN A 51 -4.06 0.99 -5.63
C ASN A 51 -4.70 0.63 -4.29
N VAL A 52 -3.86 0.17 -3.37
CA VAL A 52 -4.21 -0.16 -1.98
C VAL A 52 -3.53 0.85 -1.06
N LEU A 53 -4.30 1.43 -0.15
CA LEU A 53 -3.84 2.31 0.92
C LEU A 53 -3.88 1.54 2.24
N ARG A 54 -2.73 1.34 2.88
CA ARG A 54 -2.68 0.75 4.23
C ARG A 54 -3.01 1.80 5.26
N LEU A 55 -3.91 1.44 6.17
CA LEU A 55 -4.37 2.35 7.21
C LEU A 55 -3.40 2.42 8.39
N SER A 56 -2.65 1.34 8.63
CA SER A 56 -1.68 1.27 9.73
C SER A 56 -0.47 2.19 9.55
N GLU A 57 -0.28 2.74 8.34
CA GLU A 57 0.80 3.68 8.02
C GLU A 57 0.35 5.15 8.17
N LEU A 58 -0.94 5.40 8.50
CA LEU A 58 -1.54 6.74 8.48
C LEU A 58 -1.63 7.41 9.86
N GLY A 59 -1.22 6.72 10.92
CA GLY A 59 -1.31 7.24 12.30
C GLY A 59 -2.74 7.48 12.79
N ILE A 60 -3.74 6.85 12.16
CA ILE A 60 -5.14 6.97 12.59
C ILE A 60 -5.45 6.02 13.76
N PRO A 61 -6.36 6.38 14.68
CA PRO A 61 -6.68 5.54 15.82
C PRO A 61 -7.38 4.24 15.39
N ASN A 62 -7.04 3.12 16.05
CA ASN A 62 -7.73 1.84 15.83
C ASN A 62 -9.23 1.94 16.20
N GLY A 63 -10.11 1.28 15.45
CA GLY A 63 -11.55 1.25 15.69
C GLY A 63 -12.35 2.44 15.11
N VAL A 64 -11.69 3.42 14.47
CA VAL A 64 -12.40 4.52 13.80
C VAL A 64 -13.10 4.06 12.52
N LEU A 65 -14.09 4.83 12.09
CA LEU A 65 -14.75 4.60 10.81
C LEU A 65 -13.89 5.17 9.69
N VAL A 66 -13.73 4.40 8.62
CA VAL A 66 -12.94 4.79 7.43
C VAL A 66 -13.74 4.57 6.14
N THR A 67 -13.46 5.38 5.13
CA THR A 67 -13.96 5.19 3.76
C THR A 67 -12.97 5.73 2.73
N ALA A 68 -13.16 5.34 1.47
CA ALA A 68 -12.34 5.82 0.36
C ALA A 68 -12.73 7.23 -0.07
N PHE A 69 -11.74 8.12 -0.12
CA PHE A 69 -11.81 9.38 -0.83
C PHE A 69 -10.99 9.30 -2.11
N SER A 70 -11.63 9.59 -3.24
CA SER A 70 -11.03 9.64 -4.57
C SER A 70 -10.64 11.09 -4.88
N ASN A 71 -9.37 11.42 -4.71
CA ASN A 71 -8.80 12.72 -5.05
C ASN A 71 -8.50 12.75 -6.56
N VAL A 72 -9.36 13.41 -7.34
CA VAL A 72 -9.25 13.49 -8.80
C VAL A 72 -8.34 14.67 -9.15
N LYS A 73 -7.21 14.39 -9.84
CA LYS A 73 -6.15 15.39 -10.05
C LYS A 73 -6.57 16.60 -10.88
N ALA A 74 -7.50 16.39 -11.80
CA ALA A 74 -8.08 17.45 -12.61
C ALA A 74 -9.56 17.13 -12.78
N GLY A 75 -10.39 17.57 -11.85
CA GLY A 75 -11.83 17.27 -11.85
C GLY A 75 -12.50 17.46 -10.50
N LYS A 76 -13.69 16.86 -10.38
CA LYS A 76 -14.45 16.81 -9.13
C LYS A 76 -13.99 15.60 -8.31
N ASP A 77 -13.69 15.81 -7.04
CA ASP A 77 -13.45 14.73 -6.08
C ASP A 77 -14.73 13.97 -5.73
N SER A 78 -14.57 12.75 -5.25
CA SER A 78 -15.68 11.92 -4.78
C SER A 78 -15.27 11.05 -3.60
N HIS A 79 -16.23 10.65 -2.78
CA HIS A 79 -16.04 9.65 -1.72
C HIS A 79 -17.27 8.76 -1.62
N SER A 80 -17.10 7.61 -0.97
CA SER A 80 -18.21 6.70 -0.73
C SER A 80 -18.98 7.11 0.53
N GLU A 81 -20.29 6.88 0.49
CA GLU A 81 -21.17 7.02 1.66
C GLU A 81 -21.10 5.79 2.58
N ASP A 82 -20.43 4.71 2.17
CA ASP A 82 -20.27 3.47 2.93
C ASP A 82 -18.98 3.48 3.75
N TRP A 83 -19.13 3.32 5.05
CA TRP A 83 -18.05 3.35 6.03
C TRP A 83 -17.83 1.97 6.65
N VAL A 84 -16.57 1.60 6.85
CA VAL A 84 -16.13 0.36 7.50
C VAL A 84 -15.32 0.69 8.75
N VAL A 85 -15.14 -0.29 9.65
CA VAL A 85 -14.34 -0.11 10.86
C VAL A 85 -12.88 -0.41 10.56
N TYR A 86 -11.98 0.51 10.89
CA TYR A 86 -10.55 0.24 10.84
C TYR A 86 -10.16 -0.69 11.99
N ASP A 87 -9.49 -1.79 11.66
CA ASP A 87 -8.82 -2.67 12.62
C ASP A 87 -7.38 -2.89 12.16
N ILE A 88 -6.42 -2.47 12.99
CA ILE A 88 -4.98 -2.56 12.72
C ILE A 88 -4.49 -3.98 12.50
N ASP A 89 -5.16 -4.97 13.09
CA ASP A 89 -4.76 -6.37 13.00
C ASP A 89 -5.43 -7.09 11.82
N SER A 90 -6.46 -6.48 11.21
CA SER A 90 -7.20 -7.06 10.10
C SER A 90 -6.36 -7.12 8.82
N ASN A 91 -6.38 -8.29 8.18
CA ASN A 91 -5.84 -8.49 6.83
C ASN A 91 -6.88 -8.25 5.73
N SER A 92 -8.08 -7.77 6.10
CA SER A 92 -9.12 -7.47 5.12
C SER A 92 -8.93 -6.10 4.49
N THR A 93 -9.26 -6.01 3.21
CA THR A 93 -9.27 -4.78 2.41
C THR A 93 -10.69 -4.43 2.00
N ALA A 94 -11.15 -3.20 2.28
CA ALA A 94 -12.38 -2.68 1.70
C ALA A 94 -12.13 -2.17 0.27
N VAL A 95 -12.85 -2.71 -0.69
CA VAL A 95 -12.70 -2.40 -2.11
C VAL A 95 -13.77 -1.41 -2.53
N TYR A 96 -13.31 -0.33 -3.18
CA TYR A 96 -14.12 0.73 -3.74
C TYR A 96 -13.83 0.89 -5.24
N GLU A 97 -14.78 1.45 -5.97
CA GLU A 97 -14.62 1.77 -7.39
C GLU A 97 -15.03 3.22 -7.65
N LEU A 98 -14.13 3.97 -8.29
CA LEU A 98 -14.43 5.27 -8.89
C LEU A 98 -14.90 5.05 -10.33
N SER A 99 -16.05 5.58 -10.69
CA SER A 99 -16.61 5.52 -12.05
C SER A 99 -17.11 6.88 -12.51
N GLY A 100 -17.33 7.04 -13.82
CA GLY A 100 -17.83 8.28 -14.42
C GLY A 100 -16.74 9.07 -15.16
N THR A 101 -16.91 10.38 -15.21
CA THR A 101 -16.05 11.33 -15.94
C THR A 101 -15.44 12.37 -14.99
N THR A 102 -14.54 13.17 -15.53
CA THR A 102 -13.85 14.26 -14.83
C THR A 102 -14.75 15.16 -13.97
N LEU A 103 -15.90 15.56 -14.48
CA LEU A 103 -16.80 16.50 -13.79
C LEU A 103 -18.02 15.83 -13.15
N SER A 104 -18.25 14.55 -13.45
CA SER A 104 -19.35 13.76 -12.90
C SER A 104 -18.88 12.34 -12.63
N ASN A 105 -18.44 12.10 -11.40
CA ASN A 105 -17.96 10.80 -10.94
C ASN A 105 -18.57 10.43 -9.58
N SER A 106 -18.45 9.15 -9.25
CA SER A 106 -18.94 8.58 -8.00
C SER A 106 -18.05 7.43 -7.55
N THR A 107 -17.74 7.42 -6.26
CA THR A 107 -16.97 6.39 -5.56
C THR A 107 -17.95 5.51 -4.81
N LYS A 108 -17.93 4.21 -5.07
CA LYS A 108 -18.86 3.26 -4.45
C LYS A 108 -18.10 2.14 -3.75
N PHE A 109 -18.60 1.71 -2.60
CA PHE A 109 -18.15 0.48 -1.98
C PHE A 109 -18.60 -0.72 -2.82
N ILE A 110 -17.73 -1.71 -2.96
CA ILE A 110 -17.98 -2.92 -3.74
C ILE A 110 -18.08 -4.13 -2.81
N LYS A 111 -17.04 -4.37 -2.01
CA LYS A 111 -16.95 -5.52 -1.10
C LYS A 111 -15.78 -5.38 -0.13
N VAL A 112 -15.77 -6.21 0.90
CA VAL A 112 -14.57 -6.54 1.66
C VAL A 112 -13.97 -7.83 1.10
N ILE A 113 -12.65 -7.86 0.93
CA ILE A 113 -11.88 -9.06 0.57
C ILE A 113 -10.79 -9.29 1.61
N GLU A 114 -10.30 -10.52 1.72
CA GLU A 114 -9.02 -10.79 2.38
C GLU A 114 -7.92 -10.67 1.32
N GLU A 115 -6.88 -9.90 1.61
CA GLU A 115 -5.66 -9.84 0.81
C GLU A 115 -4.49 -10.20 1.75
N ASP A 116 -3.58 -11.04 1.27
CA ASP A 116 -2.38 -11.45 2.01
C ASP A 116 -1.37 -10.28 2.09
N LEU A 117 -1.73 -9.23 2.83
CA LEU A 117 -0.89 -8.05 3.05
C LEU A 117 0.14 -8.29 4.16
N TYR A 118 -0.12 -9.27 5.03
CA TYR A 118 0.77 -9.70 6.11
C TYR A 118 0.81 -11.22 6.11
N GLU A 119 1.93 -11.79 5.67
CA GLU A 119 2.16 -13.23 5.64
C GLU A 119 3.08 -13.64 6.79
N GLU A 120 2.63 -14.59 7.62
CA GLU A 120 3.41 -15.10 8.75
C GLU A 120 4.61 -15.97 8.31
N VAL A 121 4.82 -16.15 7.01
CA VAL A 121 6.00 -16.86 6.50
C VAL A 121 7.26 -16.04 6.77
N GLY A 122 8.23 -16.70 7.41
CA GLY A 122 9.54 -16.11 7.70
C GLY A 122 10.43 -16.03 6.47
N ILE A 123 11.01 -14.86 6.18
CA ILE A 123 11.97 -14.62 5.10
C ILE A 123 13.30 -14.08 5.64
N ASN A 124 14.37 -14.29 4.89
CA ASN A 124 15.72 -13.78 5.13
C ASN A 124 16.16 -12.81 4.03
N GLN A 125 15.53 -12.87 2.86
CA GLN A 125 16.00 -12.10 1.70
C GLN A 125 14.84 -11.43 0.99
N ILE A 126 15.14 -10.29 0.37
CA ILE A 126 14.20 -9.56 -0.47
C ILE A 126 14.84 -9.41 -1.84
N LYS A 127 14.10 -9.72 -2.91
CA LYS A 127 14.53 -9.52 -4.29
C LYS A 127 13.61 -8.53 -4.97
N LEU A 128 14.19 -7.56 -5.66
CA LEU A 128 13.45 -6.57 -6.44
C LEU A 128 13.89 -6.61 -7.90
N SER A 129 12.94 -6.87 -8.78
CA SER A 129 13.09 -6.78 -10.23
C SER A 129 12.66 -5.40 -10.71
N ASN A 130 13.55 -4.66 -11.37
CA ASN A 130 13.24 -3.34 -11.89
C ASN A 130 12.70 -3.43 -13.32
N GLN A 131 11.40 -3.20 -13.45
CA GLN A 131 10.68 -3.03 -14.72
C GLN A 131 10.14 -1.60 -14.88
N SER A 132 10.62 -0.68 -14.06
CA SER A 132 10.31 0.74 -14.17
C SER A 132 11.32 1.43 -15.07
N GLY A 133 10.93 2.52 -15.73
CA GLY A 133 11.83 3.40 -16.50
C GLY A 133 12.73 4.25 -15.60
N THR A 134 13.19 3.72 -14.46
CA THR A 134 13.98 4.42 -13.44
C THR A 134 15.22 3.62 -13.03
N SER A 135 16.12 4.25 -12.29
CA SER A 135 17.18 3.56 -11.57
C SER A 135 16.92 3.63 -10.08
N CYS A 136 16.95 2.48 -9.41
CA CYS A 136 16.63 2.36 -7.99
C CYS A 136 17.62 1.47 -7.23
N ALA A 137 17.72 1.68 -5.92
CA ALA A 137 18.30 0.73 -4.98
C ALA A 137 17.18 0.02 -4.22
N LEU A 138 17.38 -1.26 -3.91
CA LEU A 138 16.52 -2.02 -3.00
C LEU A 138 17.02 -1.83 -1.56
N GLU A 139 16.15 -1.39 -0.67
CA GLU A 139 16.33 -1.34 0.78
C GLU A 139 15.30 -2.22 1.48
N CYS A 140 15.56 -2.64 2.72
CA CYS A 140 14.55 -3.29 3.55
C CYS A 140 13.73 -2.23 4.28
N TYR A 141 12.41 -2.30 4.18
CA TYR A 141 11.49 -1.54 5.03
C TYR A 141 10.97 -2.45 6.13
N TYR A 142 11.17 -2.08 7.39
CA TYR A 142 10.80 -2.94 8.52
C TYR A 142 10.09 -2.20 9.64
N LYS A 143 9.29 -2.93 10.43
CA LYS A 143 8.62 -2.46 11.64
C LYS A 143 8.35 -3.61 12.60
N THR A 144 8.35 -3.35 13.91
CA THR A 144 8.15 -4.41 14.92
C THR A 144 6.68 -4.85 14.95
N ASN A 145 5.75 -3.89 14.96
CA ASN A 145 4.31 -4.13 14.95
C ASN A 145 3.64 -3.51 13.71
N LYS A 146 2.45 -3.99 13.34
CA LYS A 146 1.73 -3.53 12.13
C LYS A 146 1.47 -2.01 12.12
N GLY A 147 1.27 -1.41 13.30
CA GLY A 147 1.02 0.02 13.50
C GLY A 147 2.23 0.91 13.69
N ASP A 148 3.42 0.33 13.82
CA ASP A 148 4.63 1.13 14.03
C ASP A 148 5.04 1.83 12.74
N ALA A 149 5.64 3.02 12.86
CA ALA A 149 6.26 3.71 11.74
C ALA A 149 7.42 2.86 11.20
N PRO A 150 7.41 2.50 9.91
CA PRO A 150 8.46 1.68 9.34
C PRO A 150 9.78 2.43 9.16
N LYS A 151 10.88 1.68 9.24
CA LYS A 151 12.26 2.14 9.14
C LYS A 151 12.93 1.48 7.94
N ARG A 152 13.84 2.21 7.29
CA ARG A 152 14.67 1.69 6.19
C ARG A 152 16.00 1.19 6.72
N VAL A 153 16.47 0.04 6.24
CA VAL A 153 17.79 -0.52 6.59
C VAL A 153 18.35 -1.37 5.47
N GLY A 154 19.68 -1.32 5.32
CA GLY A 154 20.38 -2.01 4.25
C GLY A 154 20.07 -1.43 2.87
N ALA A 155 20.99 -1.58 1.94
CA ALA A 155 20.77 -1.17 0.57
C ALA A 155 21.58 -2.06 -0.36
N THR A 156 20.98 -2.38 -1.51
CA THR A 156 21.75 -2.81 -2.67
C THR A 156 22.32 -1.58 -3.38
N GLY A 157 23.35 -1.73 -4.21
CA GLY A 157 23.72 -0.66 -5.14
C GLY A 157 22.63 -0.43 -6.19
N HIS A 158 22.56 0.76 -6.78
CA HIS A 158 21.56 1.06 -7.82
C HIS A 158 21.60 0.10 -9.01
N PHE A 159 20.43 -0.12 -9.62
CA PHE A 159 20.25 -0.93 -10.81
C PHE A 159 19.14 -0.38 -11.70
N THR A 160 19.29 -0.56 -13.01
CA THR A 160 18.40 -0.01 -14.03
C THR A 160 17.31 -1.01 -14.43
N VAL A 161 16.39 -0.54 -15.27
CA VAL A 161 15.37 -1.37 -15.91
C VAL A 161 15.96 -2.66 -16.52
N GLY A 162 15.21 -3.75 -16.41
CA GLY A 162 15.59 -5.07 -16.91
C GLY A 162 16.46 -5.89 -15.94
N PHE A 163 17.00 -5.28 -14.88
CA PHE A 163 17.83 -5.96 -13.89
C PHE A 163 17.09 -6.22 -12.58
N SER A 164 17.62 -7.15 -11.79
CA SER A 164 17.14 -7.42 -10.44
C SER A 164 18.30 -7.50 -9.47
N LYS A 165 18.06 -7.17 -8.20
CA LYS A 165 19.00 -7.40 -7.10
C LYS A 165 18.30 -8.02 -5.90
N THR A 166 19.07 -8.77 -5.13
CA THR A 166 18.67 -9.39 -3.88
C THR A 166 19.41 -8.74 -2.73
N LEU A 167 18.69 -8.39 -1.67
CA LEU A 167 19.21 -7.94 -0.39
C LEU A 167 19.06 -9.08 0.63
N GLY A 168 20.17 -9.51 1.22
CA GLY A 168 20.15 -10.36 2.40
C GLY A 168 19.90 -9.54 3.66
N LEU A 169 19.11 -10.09 4.59
CA LEU A 169 18.71 -9.41 5.82
C LEU A 169 19.47 -9.93 7.07
N GLU A 170 20.28 -10.96 6.93
CA GLU A 170 20.94 -11.66 8.05
C GLU A 170 21.91 -10.79 8.85
N ASP A 171 22.64 -9.91 8.16
CA ASP A 171 23.65 -9.02 8.75
C ASP A 171 23.09 -7.63 9.07
N LEU A 172 21.79 -7.42 8.90
CA LEU A 172 21.12 -6.15 9.20
C LEU A 172 20.57 -6.16 10.63
N ASP A 173 20.56 -4.99 11.26
CA ASP A 173 20.00 -4.81 12.61
C ASP A 173 18.45 -4.78 12.56
N ILE A 174 17.86 -5.94 12.27
CA ILE A 174 16.41 -6.15 12.20
C ILE A 174 16.02 -7.09 13.36
N PRO A 175 15.08 -6.70 14.23
CA PRO A 175 14.59 -7.60 15.28
C PRO A 175 13.95 -8.87 14.70
N GLU A 176 14.24 -10.03 15.30
CA GLU A 176 13.60 -11.30 14.94
C GLU A 176 12.07 -11.17 14.99
N ASN A 177 11.36 -11.73 14.00
CA ASN A 177 9.91 -11.60 13.79
C ASN A 177 9.40 -10.19 13.47
N ALA A 178 10.25 -9.19 13.24
CA ALA A 178 9.80 -7.92 12.68
C ALA A 178 9.12 -8.14 11.31
N TRP A 179 8.18 -7.26 10.98
CA TRP A 179 7.58 -7.22 9.65
C TRP A 179 8.55 -6.54 8.68
N VAL A 180 8.81 -7.18 7.54
CA VAL A 180 9.69 -6.68 6.49
C VAL A 180 9.01 -6.65 5.12
N THR A 181 9.34 -5.65 4.29
CA THR A 181 8.94 -5.55 2.88
C THR A 181 10.01 -4.82 2.06
N ALA A 182 9.86 -4.82 0.73
CA ALA A 182 10.76 -4.11 -0.17
C ALA A 182 10.55 -2.59 -0.10
N PHE A 183 11.63 -1.82 -0.14
CA PHE A 183 11.60 -0.38 -0.45
C PHE A 183 12.47 -0.12 -1.67
N ALA A 184 11.94 0.58 -2.67
CA ALA A 184 12.70 1.04 -3.82
C ALA A 184 13.06 2.52 -3.64
N ASN A 185 14.33 2.78 -3.38
CA ASN A 185 14.91 4.12 -3.35
C ASN A 185 15.27 4.53 -4.78
N VAL A 186 14.43 5.37 -5.39
CA VAL A 186 14.53 5.78 -6.80
C VAL A 186 15.39 7.04 -6.90
N MET A 187 16.49 6.99 -7.67
CA MET A 187 17.47 8.10 -7.72
C MET A 187 16.87 9.43 -8.17
N ALA A 188 16.00 9.39 -9.17
CA ALA A 188 15.32 10.55 -9.71
C ALA A 188 13.86 10.15 -9.90
N GLY A 189 13.00 10.58 -8.99
CA GLY A 189 11.60 10.20 -9.00
C GLY A 189 10.96 10.06 -7.63
N ALA A 190 9.84 9.35 -7.62
CA ALA A 190 9.15 8.93 -6.41
C ALA A 190 9.63 7.54 -5.97
N ASP A 191 10.06 7.45 -4.71
CA ASP A 191 10.26 6.18 -4.02
C ASP A 191 8.93 5.41 -3.93
N ASP A 192 9.03 4.10 -3.75
CA ASP A 192 7.86 3.28 -3.45
C ASP A 192 8.22 2.07 -2.58
N HIS A 193 7.23 1.40 -1.99
CA HIS A 193 7.44 0.24 -1.15
C HIS A 193 6.41 -0.86 -1.40
N GLY A 194 6.83 -2.10 -1.13
CA GLY A 194 6.03 -3.30 -1.29
C GLY A 194 4.78 -3.26 -0.43
N SER A 195 3.75 -3.95 -0.93
CA SER A 195 2.47 -3.98 -0.25
C SER A 195 2.26 -5.15 0.72
N THR A 196 2.98 -6.23 0.48
CA THR A 196 2.95 -7.45 1.27
C THR A 196 4.13 -7.44 2.23
N TRP A 197 3.86 -7.74 3.49
CA TRP A 197 4.82 -7.81 4.59
C TRP A 197 5.02 -9.25 5.03
N PHE A 198 6.25 -9.58 5.39
CA PHE A 198 6.66 -10.91 5.83
C PHE A 198 7.30 -10.84 7.21
N ARG A 199 7.33 -11.95 7.94
CA ARG A 199 8.15 -12.04 9.15
C ARG A 199 9.63 -12.12 8.75
N TYR A 200 10.48 -11.34 9.39
CA TYR A 200 11.92 -11.59 9.35
C TYR A 200 12.24 -12.82 10.20
N LYS A 201 13.00 -13.74 9.63
CA LYS A 201 13.45 -14.94 10.33
C LYS A 201 14.91 -15.25 9.98
N LYS A 202 15.78 -15.29 10.98
CA LYS A 202 17.18 -15.63 10.76
C LYS A 202 17.37 -17.09 10.34
N GLY A 203 18.37 -17.36 9.48
CA GLY A 203 18.74 -18.71 9.05
C GLY A 203 17.78 -19.43 8.09
N THR A 204 16.67 -18.81 7.68
CA THR A 204 15.89 -19.32 6.53
C THR A 204 16.56 -18.92 5.21
N ASN A 205 16.29 -19.65 4.13
CA ASN A 205 16.73 -19.30 2.78
C ASN A 205 15.61 -18.67 1.92
N LYS A 206 14.45 -18.41 2.53
CA LYS A 206 13.28 -17.89 1.80
C LYS A 206 13.48 -16.45 1.33
N VAL A 207 13.06 -16.20 0.09
CA VAL A 207 13.21 -14.91 -0.60
C VAL A 207 11.85 -14.36 -1.00
N ALA A 208 11.47 -13.17 -0.49
CA ALA A 208 10.30 -12.47 -1.01
C ALA A 208 10.66 -11.70 -2.28
N CYS A 209 9.98 -12.02 -3.39
CA CYS A 209 10.25 -11.44 -4.70
C CYS A 209 9.21 -10.37 -5.06
N TYR A 210 9.69 -9.19 -5.44
CA TYR A 210 8.89 -8.04 -5.83
C TYR A 210 9.31 -7.52 -7.21
N THR A 211 8.41 -6.78 -7.85
CA THR A 211 8.66 -6.05 -9.09
C THR A 211 8.30 -4.59 -8.91
N ILE A 212 9.24 -3.68 -9.18
CA ILE A 212 8.93 -2.26 -9.36
C ILE A 212 8.63 -2.00 -10.85
N SER A 213 7.56 -1.27 -11.12
CA SER A 213 7.12 -0.88 -12.47
C SER A 213 6.76 0.61 -12.52
N GLY A 214 6.56 1.15 -13.72
CA GLY A 214 6.13 2.53 -13.92
C GLY A 214 7.22 3.46 -14.41
N VAL A 215 7.06 4.77 -14.18
CA VAL A 215 7.97 5.83 -14.66
C VAL A 215 8.40 6.71 -13.49
N VAL A 216 9.41 7.56 -13.71
CA VAL A 216 10.07 8.44 -12.72
C VAL A 216 9.17 8.94 -11.58
N ASN A 217 8.00 9.54 -11.85
CA ASN A 217 7.13 10.06 -10.78
C ASN A 217 5.90 9.18 -10.46
N PHE A 218 5.80 8.01 -11.07
CA PHE A 218 4.66 7.09 -10.98
C PHE A 218 5.17 5.65 -10.95
N THR A 219 5.83 5.29 -9.86
CA THR A 219 6.32 3.94 -9.59
C THR A 219 5.29 3.14 -8.79
N SER A 220 5.34 1.82 -8.94
CA SER A 220 4.52 0.86 -8.18
C SER A 220 5.30 -0.42 -7.92
N ILE A 221 5.34 -0.89 -6.68
CA ILE A 221 5.88 -2.20 -6.28
C ILE A 221 4.75 -3.22 -6.08
N ALA A 222 4.85 -4.34 -6.77
CA ALA A 222 3.99 -5.50 -6.61
C ALA A 222 4.78 -6.69 -6.04
N PHE A 223 4.16 -7.43 -5.12
CA PHE A 223 4.65 -8.73 -4.70
C PHE A 223 4.38 -9.79 -5.79
N ASN A 224 5.33 -10.70 -6.00
CA ASN A 224 5.22 -11.76 -7.00
C ASN A 224 5.00 -13.14 -6.33
N LYS A 225 5.91 -13.53 -5.43
CA LYS A 225 5.97 -14.86 -4.79
C LYS A 225 7.06 -14.90 -3.69
N VAL A 226 7.00 -15.95 -2.86
CA VAL A 226 8.14 -16.40 -2.04
C VAL A 226 8.86 -17.55 -2.75
N GLU A 227 10.19 -17.47 -2.85
CA GLU A 227 11.08 -18.55 -3.33
C GLU A 227 11.70 -19.32 -2.16
#